data_AF-A0A8H7YC84-F1
#
_entry.id   AF-A0A8H7YC84-F1
#
_cell.length_a   1.000
_cell.length_b   1.000
_cell.length_c   1.000
_cell.angle_alpha   90.00
_cell.angle_beta   90.00
_cell.angle_gamma   90.00
#
_symmetry.space_group_name_H-M   'P 1'
#
loop_
_entity.id
_entity.type
_entity.pdbx_description
1 polymer ?
#
loop_
_entity_poly.entity_id
_entity_poly.type
_entity_poly.pdbx_seq_one_letter_code
_entity_poly.pdbx_strand_id
1 'polypeptide(L)'
;MGNMEGWLGVRSLRTLEVRVQRQSASAARLVEFIDGALRMAGADVKERSEEAIVHAVVETVQHASLQREEWVRKQMPNGFGTVFSITLREERFSRLLPTKLRLFHHATSLGGVESLIEWRAMTDPTVDQRLLRVSVGLENWEDLKGDLVQAMREVIKG
;
A
#
# COMPACT_ATOMS: atom_id res chain seq x y z
N MET A 1 -1.03 30.57 -2.86
CA MET A 1 -0.38 30.18 -1.59
C MET A 1 -0.23 31.43 -0.74
N GLY A 2 -0.77 31.43 0.47
CA GLY A 2 -0.53 32.50 1.44
C GLY A 2 0.79 32.30 2.19
N ASN A 3 1.10 33.26 3.05
CA ASN A 3 2.29 33.23 3.91
C ASN A 3 2.31 32.02 4.86
N MET A 4 1.15 31.61 5.37
CA MET A 4 1.02 30.47 6.28
C MET A 4 1.30 29.13 5.59
N GLU A 5 0.79 28.92 4.37
CA GLU A 5 1.06 27.70 3.59
C GLU A 5 2.54 27.60 3.23
N GLY A 6 3.17 28.73 2.87
CA GLY A 6 4.61 28.78 2.65
C GLY A 6 5.41 28.36 3.89
N TRP A 7 5.04 28.89 5.07
CA TRP A 7 5.66 28.53 6.33
C TRP A 7 5.48 27.04 6.69
N LEU A 8 4.25 26.50 6.52
CA LEU A 8 3.96 25.08 6.74
C LEU A 8 4.74 24.17 5.79
N GLY A 9 4.89 24.57 4.52
CA GLY A 9 5.72 23.88 3.54
C GLY A 9 7.18 23.79 3.98
N VAL A 10 7.79 24.92 4.34
CA VAL A 10 9.19 24.95 4.82
C VAL A 10 9.35 24.14 6.11
N ARG A 11 8.38 24.21 7.04
CA ARG A 11 8.37 23.38 8.25
C ARG A 11 8.36 21.90 7.91
N SER A 12 7.56 21.47 6.95
CA SER A 12 7.46 20.07 6.50
C SER A 12 8.76 19.58 5.83
N LEU A 13 9.40 20.43 5.02
CA LEU A 13 10.64 20.10 4.31
C LEU A 13 11.79 19.70 5.24
N ARG A 14 11.86 20.29 6.45
CA ARG A 14 12.90 19.97 7.45
C ARG A 14 12.91 18.51 7.90
N THR A 15 11.81 17.78 7.67
CA THR A 15 11.69 16.36 8.00
C THR A 15 11.50 15.48 6.76
N LEU A 16 11.62 16.04 5.55
CA LEU A 16 11.31 15.31 4.31
C LEU A 16 12.12 14.04 4.17
N GLU A 17 13.44 14.13 4.33
CA GLU A 17 14.35 13.00 4.14
C GLU A 17 14.00 11.82 5.06
N VAL A 18 13.91 12.07 6.36
CA VAL A 18 13.60 11.02 7.36
C VAL A 18 12.22 10.42 7.16
N ARG A 19 11.24 11.23 6.72
CA ARG A 19 9.89 10.74 6.42
C ARG A 19 9.88 9.83 5.19
N VAL A 20 10.45 10.30 4.09
CA VAL A 20 10.45 9.58 2.81
C VAL A 20 11.23 8.27 2.93
N GLN A 21 12.39 8.27 3.59
CA GLN A 21 13.17 7.04 3.80
C GLN A 21 12.38 6.00 4.61
N ARG A 22 11.73 6.41 5.71
CA ARG A 22 10.92 5.52 6.54
C ARG A 22 9.70 4.97 5.79
N GLN A 23 8.99 5.84 5.07
CA GLN A 23 7.84 5.47 4.24
C GLN A 23 8.23 4.50 3.12
N SER A 24 9.35 4.80 2.43
CA SER A 24 9.89 3.97 1.35
C SER A 24 10.25 2.57 1.86
N ALA A 25 10.95 2.48 3.00
CA ALA A 25 11.31 1.21 3.61
C ALA A 25 10.07 0.40 4.01
N SER A 26 9.07 1.05 4.61
CA SER A 26 7.82 0.38 5.03
C SER A 26 7.00 -0.09 3.83
N ALA A 27 6.90 0.73 2.77
CA ALA A 27 6.23 0.37 1.53
C ALA A 27 6.89 -0.83 0.85
N ALA A 28 8.23 -0.84 0.75
CA ALA A 28 8.97 -1.96 0.19
C ALA A 28 8.70 -3.27 0.94
N ARG A 29 8.65 -3.23 2.29
CA ARG A 29 8.35 -4.42 3.12
C ARG A 29 6.93 -4.92 2.95
N LEU A 30 5.94 -4.02 2.88
CA LEU A 30 4.54 -4.40 2.61
C LEU A 30 4.40 -5.04 1.22
N VAL A 31 5.03 -4.44 0.21
CA VAL A 31 5.04 -4.96 -1.16
C VAL A 31 5.72 -6.33 -1.23
N GLU A 32 6.88 -6.50 -0.58
CA GLU A 32 7.59 -7.78 -0.52
C GLU A 32 6.76 -8.86 0.17
N PHE A 33 6.09 -8.53 1.27
CA PHE A 33 5.18 -9.45 1.94
C PHE A 33 4.02 -9.88 1.02
N ILE A 34 3.38 -8.94 0.34
CA ILE A 34 2.26 -9.24 -0.58
C ILE A 34 2.74 -10.07 -1.78
N ASP A 35 3.84 -9.68 -2.44
CA ASP A 35 4.42 -10.41 -3.58
C ASP A 35 4.88 -11.83 -3.16
N GLY A 36 5.47 -11.97 -1.98
CA GLY A 36 5.82 -13.26 -1.39
C GLY A 36 4.60 -14.16 -1.20
N ALA A 37 3.52 -13.63 -0.61
CA ALA A 37 2.26 -14.35 -0.45
C ALA A 37 1.64 -14.77 -1.78
N LEU A 38 1.74 -13.94 -2.83
CA LEU A 38 1.22 -14.25 -4.16
C LEU A 38 2.02 -15.34 -4.88
N ARG A 39 3.33 -15.44 -4.62
CA ARG A 39 4.19 -16.48 -5.22
C ARG A 39 4.05 -17.84 -4.54
N MET A 40 3.60 -17.87 -3.30
CA MET A 40 3.31 -19.11 -2.57
C MET A 40 1.95 -19.66 -3.02
N ALA A 41 1.89 -20.35 -4.17
CA ALA A 41 0.65 -20.93 -4.70
C ALA A 41 0.58 -22.46 -4.50
N GLY A 42 -0.59 -22.97 -4.11
CA GLY A 42 -1.00 -24.37 -4.30
C GLY A 42 -0.90 -25.29 -3.08
N ALA A 43 0.31 -25.66 -2.65
CA ALA A 43 0.52 -26.82 -1.75
C ALA A 43 1.19 -26.49 -0.39
N ASP A 44 1.94 -25.39 -0.29
CA ASP A 44 2.72 -25.03 0.92
C ASP A 44 2.00 -24.08 1.87
N VAL A 45 0.84 -23.57 1.48
CA VAL A 45 0.11 -22.57 2.25
C VAL A 45 -0.84 -23.25 3.23
N LYS A 46 -0.54 -23.15 4.52
CA LYS A 46 -1.48 -23.56 5.57
C LYS A 46 -2.77 -22.75 5.40
N GLU A 47 -3.93 -23.39 5.38
CA GLU A 47 -5.26 -22.81 5.11
C GLU A 47 -5.68 -21.60 5.97
N ARG A 48 -4.86 -21.17 6.94
CA ARG A 48 -5.11 -20.02 7.83
C ARG A 48 -3.91 -19.09 8.01
N SER A 49 -2.86 -19.23 7.20
CA SER A 49 -1.71 -18.31 7.27
C SER A 49 -2.07 -16.92 6.75
N GLU A 50 -1.24 -15.92 7.06
CA GLU A 50 -1.45 -14.55 6.58
C GLU A 50 -1.35 -14.50 5.04
N GLU A 51 -0.44 -15.29 4.48
CA GLU A 51 -0.21 -15.43 3.04
C GLU A 51 -1.44 -16.01 2.33
N ALA A 52 -2.11 -16.99 2.94
CA ALA A 52 -3.36 -17.56 2.41
C ALA A 52 -4.44 -16.49 2.26
N ILE A 53 -4.56 -15.62 3.26
CA ILE A 53 -5.55 -14.53 3.29
C ILE A 53 -5.23 -13.50 2.21
N VAL A 54 -3.96 -13.09 2.09
CA VAL A 54 -3.52 -12.17 1.05
C VAL A 54 -3.77 -12.77 -0.33
N HIS A 55 -3.36 -14.02 -0.55
CA HIS A 55 -3.55 -14.71 -1.83
C HIS A 55 -5.03 -14.86 -2.20
N ALA A 56 -5.94 -15.01 -1.23
CA ALA A 56 -7.37 -15.10 -1.48
C ALA A 56 -8.00 -13.77 -1.93
N VAL A 57 -7.43 -12.62 -1.57
CA VAL A 57 -8.01 -11.30 -1.84
C VAL A 57 -7.28 -10.54 -2.95
N VAL A 58 -5.96 -10.59 -2.95
CA VAL A 58 -5.10 -9.85 -3.90
C VAL A 58 -4.80 -10.72 -5.11
N GLU A 59 -4.89 -10.13 -6.30
CA GLU A 59 -4.46 -10.76 -7.55
C GLU A 59 -3.04 -10.35 -7.92
N THR A 60 -2.76 -9.03 -7.92
CA THR A 60 -1.45 -8.49 -8.26
C THR A 60 -1.07 -7.32 -7.37
N VAL A 61 0.24 -7.13 -7.21
CA VAL A 61 0.84 -5.95 -6.58
C VAL A 61 1.84 -5.33 -7.55
N GLN A 62 1.81 -4.00 -7.66
CA GLN A 62 2.71 -3.25 -8.54
C GLN A 62 3.43 -2.17 -7.76
N HIS A 63 4.76 -2.20 -7.86
CA HIS A 63 5.65 -1.22 -7.26
C HIS A 63 7.03 -1.29 -7.91
N ALA A 64 7.78 -0.18 -7.91
CA ALA A 64 9.11 -0.14 -8.49
C ALA A 64 10.10 -1.09 -7.78
N SER A 65 9.89 -1.43 -6.50
CA SER A 65 10.76 -2.36 -5.77
C SER A 65 10.74 -3.79 -6.32
N LEU A 66 9.73 -4.16 -7.12
CA LEU A 66 9.61 -5.48 -7.74
C LEU A 66 10.33 -5.56 -9.09
N GLN A 67 10.75 -4.42 -9.65
CA GLN A 67 11.50 -4.36 -10.90
C GLN A 67 12.94 -4.86 -10.68
N ARG A 68 13.44 -5.66 -11.62
CA ARG A 68 14.73 -6.37 -11.49
C ARG A 68 15.86 -5.68 -12.25
N GLU A 69 15.53 -4.69 -13.05
CA GLU A 69 16.44 -3.95 -13.89
C GLU A 69 17.39 -3.07 -13.05
N GLU A 70 18.68 -3.16 -13.33
CA GLU A 70 19.72 -2.50 -12.54
C GLU A 70 19.56 -0.97 -12.52
N TRP A 71 19.13 -0.38 -13.63
CA TRP A 71 18.96 1.07 -13.76
C TRP A 71 17.90 1.62 -12.78
N VAL A 72 16.90 0.82 -12.42
CA VAL A 72 15.84 1.24 -11.47
C VAL A 72 16.42 1.42 -10.07
N ARG A 73 17.35 0.53 -9.66
CA ARG A 73 18.06 0.68 -8.40
C ARG A 73 19.06 1.84 -8.45
N LYS A 74 19.75 2.03 -9.58
CA LYS A 74 20.67 3.16 -9.78
C LYS A 74 19.99 4.52 -9.67
N GLN A 75 18.76 4.66 -10.21
CA GLN A 75 18.01 5.92 -10.13
C GLN A 75 17.33 6.15 -8.76
N MET A 76 17.13 5.10 -7.95
CA MET A 76 16.46 5.14 -6.64
C MET A 76 17.42 4.72 -5.49
N PRO A 77 18.54 5.44 -5.28
CA PRO A 77 19.59 5.01 -4.34
C PRO A 77 19.15 4.99 -2.86
N ASN A 78 18.10 5.74 -2.51
CA ASN A 78 17.59 5.89 -1.13
C ASN A 78 16.28 5.14 -0.88
N GLY A 79 15.97 4.14 -1.73
CA GLY A 79 14.71 3.41 -1.69
C GLY A 79 13.72 3.85 -2.76
N PHE A 80 12.68 3.03 -2.94
CA PHE A 80 11.66 3.19 -3.97
C PHE A 80 10.52 4.13 -3.52
N GLY A 81 9.46 4.23 -4.32
CA GLY A 81 8.28 5.03 -3.97
C GLY A 81 7.62 4.61 -2.65
N THR A 82 6.86 5.53 -2.07
CA THR A 82 6.04 5.28 -0.87
C THR A 82 4.63 4.84 -1.21
N VAL A 83 4.32 4.79 -2.51
CA VAL A 83 3.01 4.47 -3.07
C VAL A 83 3.12 3.23 -3.92
N PHE A 84 2.22 2.29 -3.72
CA PHE A 84 2.07 1.11 -4.56
C PHE A 84 0.59 0.90 -4.92
N SER A 85 0.35 -0.04 -5.82
CA SER A 85 -1.02 -0.43 -6.17
C SER A 85 -1.21 -1.92 -6.05
N ILE A 86 -2.43 -2.31 -5.72
CA ILE A 86 -2.87 -3.70 -5.71
C ILE A 86 -4.15 -3.81 -6.54
N THR A 87 -4.22 -4.84 -7.35
CA THR A 87 -5.46 -5.25 -8.00
C THR A 87 -6.01 -6.42 -7.23
N LEU A 88 -7.23 -6.29 -6.72
CA LEU A 88 -7.89 -7.36 -5.99
C LEU A 88 -8.54 -8.36 -6.95
N ARG A 89 -8.82 -9.57 -6.47
CA ARG A 89 -9.46 -10.61 -7.29
C ARG A 89 -10.87 -10.23 -7.71
N GLU A 90 -11.62 -9.59 -6.80
CA GLU A 90 -13.01 -9.21 -7.00
C GLU A 90 -13.24 -7.71 -6.74
N GLU A 91 -14.10 -7.08 -7.54
CA GLU A 91 -14.48 -5.67 -7.34
C GLU A 91 -15.12 -5.45 -5.97
N ARG A 92 -15.89 -6.43 -5.49
CA ARG A 92 -16.51 -6.42 -4.17
C ARG A 92 -15.47 -6.20 -3.07
N PHE A 93 -14.31 -6.83 -3.15
CA PHE A 93 -13.24 -6.63 -2.18
C PHE A 93 -12.71 -5.19 -2.25
N SER A 94 -12.58 -4.60 -3.44
CA SER A 94 -12.06 -3.24 -3.60
C SER A 94 -13.02 -2.20 -3.03
N ARG A 95 -14.33 -2.46 -3.10
CA ARG A 95 -15.36 -1.63 -2.45
C ARG A 95 -15.34 -1.74 -0.92
N LEU A 96 -15.13 -2.95 -0.39
CA LEU A 96 -15.26 -3.23 1.05
C LEU A 96 -13.96 -3.00 1.83
N LEU A 97 -12.81 -3.35 1.29
CA LEU A 97 -11.53 -3.38 2.02
C LEU A 97 -11.19 -2.04 2.67
N PRO A 98 -11.31 -0.88 2.00
CA PRO A 98 -11.04 0.42 2.63
C PRO A 98 -11.90 0.69 3.87
N THR A 99 -13.10 0.10 3.97
CA THR A 99 -14.04 0.29 5.10
C THR A 99 -13.70 -0.56 6.32
N LYS A 100 -12.78 -1.53 6.19
CA LYS A 100 -12.42 -2.49 7.25
C LYS A 100 -11.06 -2.21 7.91
N LEU A 101 -10.32 -1.26 7.36
CA LEU A 101 -9.01 -0.85 7.85
C LEU A 101 -9.17 0.12 9.02
N ARG A 102 -8.25 0.05 9.97
CA ARG A 102 -8.23 0.90 11.17
C ARG A 102 -7.12 1.94 11.10
N LEU A 103 -6.04 1.64 10.38
CA LEU A 103 -4.88 2.52 10.23
C LEU A 103 -4.89 3.23 8.88
N PHE A 104 -5.25 2.53 7.80
CA PHE A 104 -5.35 3.15 6.48
C PHE A 104 -6.65 3.93 6.34
N HIS A 105 -6.57 5.24 6.12
CA HIS A 105 -7.74 6.05 5.82
C HIS A 105 -8.13 5.98 4.34
N HIS A 106 -9.43 5.89 4.06
CA HIS A 106 -9.93 5.92 2.69
C HIS A 106 -9.95 7.36 2.14
N ALA A 107 -8.89 7.78 1.44
CA ALA A 107 -8.77 9.13 0.90
C ALA A 107 -7.92 9.19 -0.38
N THR A 108 -8.18 10.18 -1.23
CA THR A 108 -7.52 10.38 -2.54
C THR A 108 -6.16 11.09 -2.46
N SER A 109 -5.80 11.65 -1.30
CA SER A 109 -4.50 12.31 -1.09
C SER A 109 -3.34 11.30 -1.01
N LEU A 110 -2.09 11.78 -0.92
CA LEU A 110 -0.89 10.97 -0.75
C LEU A 110 0.26 11.78 -0.16
N GLY A 111 1.27 11.09 0.38
CA GLY A 111 2.52 11.70 0.87
C GLY A 111 2.41 12.40 2.24
N GLY A 112 1.27 12.27 2.91
CA GLY A 112 1.08 12.60 4.32
C GLY A 112 1.90 11.69 5.24
N VAL A 113 1.78 11.90 6.56
CA VAL A 113 2.42 11.02 7.56
C VAL A 113 1.55 9.82 7.91
N GLU A 114 0.26 9.92 7.61
CA GLU A 114 -0.77 8.92 7.71
C GLU A 114 -0.79 7.99 6.50
N SER A 115 -1.09 6.72 6.74
CA SER A 115 -1.31 5.74 5.70
C SER A 115 -2.71 5.90 5.08
N LEU A 116 -2.77 5.89 3.75
CA LEU A 116 -4.01 6.05 2.98
C LEU A 116 -4.20 4.88 2.02
N ILE A 117 -5.46 4.53 1.76
CA ILE A 117 -5.85 3.62 0.69
C ILE A 117 -6.97 4.26 -0.11
N GLU A 118 -7.01 4.02 -1.42
CA GLU A 118 -8.06 4.54 -2.28
C GLU A 118 -8.52 3.48 -3.27
N TRP A 119 -9.82 3.23 -3.29
CA TRP A 119 -10.46 2.60 -4.44
C TRP A 119 -10.48 3.55 -5.64
N ARG A 120 -9.57 3.32 -6.59
CA ARG A 120 -9.26 4.25 -7.67
C ARG A 120 -10.46 4.57 -8.56
N ALA A 121 -11.36 3.60 -8.74
CA ALA A 121 -12.55 3.76 -9.55
C ALA A 121 -13.53 4.84 -9.03
N MET A 122 -13.46 5.23 -7.76
CA MET A 122 -14.30 6.32 -7.23
C MET A 122 -13.93 7.68 -7.83
N THR A 123 -12.64 7.89 -8.12
CA THR A 123 -12.12 9.17 -8.61
C THR A 123 -11.87 9.13 -10.11
N ASP A 124 -11.57 7.95 -10.66
CA ASP A 124 -11.37 7.73 -12.08
C ASP A 124 -12.11 6.46 -12.51
N PRO A 125 -13.33 6.56 -13.06
CA PRO A 125 -14.15 5.40 -13.39
C PRO A 125 -13.61 4.60 -14.59
N THR A 126 -12.58 5.09 -15.29
CA THR A 126 -12.02 4.44 -16.48
C THR A 126 -10.98 3.37 -16.15
N VAL A 127 -10.50 3.32 -14.90
CA VAL A 127 -9.54 2.32 -14.42
C VAL A 127 -10.22 1.00 -14.05
N ASP A 128 -9.43 -0.07 -13.88
CA ASP A 128 -9.93 -1.35 -13.38
C ASP A 128 -10.67 -1.14 -12.05
N GLN A 129 -11.91 -1.62 -11.97
CA GLN A 129 -12.78 -1.52 -10.80
C GLN A 129 -12.21 -2.28 -9.58
N ARG A 130 -11.17 -3.09 -9.76
CA ARG A 130 -10.50 -3.83 -8.70
C ARG A 130 -9.24 -3.15 -8.18
N LEU A 131 -8.86 -2.01 -8.76
CA LEU A 131 -7.63 -1.30 -8.44
C LEU A 131 -7.73 -0.50 -7.14
N LEU A 132 -6.83 -0.78 -6.20
CA LEU A 132 -6.57 0.06 -5.03
C LEU A 132 -5.18 0.69 -5.13
N ARG A 133 -5.08 1.96 -4.75
CA ARG A 133 -3.81 2.67 -4.55
C ARG A 133 -3.56 2.83 -3.05
N VAL A 134 -2.35 2.51 -2.61
CA VAL A 134 -1.95 2.58 -1.21
C VAL A 134 -0.79 3.57 -1.08
N SER A 135 -0.94 4.55 -0.20
CA SER A 135 0.12 5.49 0.20
C SER A 135 0.54 5.17 1.62
N VAL A 136 1.81 4.81 1.81
CA VAL A 136 2.32 4.38 3.11
C VAL A 136 2.81 5.57 3.93
N GLY A 137 2.34 5.64 5.17
CA GLY A 137 2.71 6.63 6.18
C GLY A 137 3.91 6.23 7.03
N LEU A 138 4.00 6.82 8.22
CA LEU A 138 5.11 6.66 9.18
C LEU A 138 4.84 5.63 10.27
N GLU A 139 3.69 4.96 10.23
CA GLU A 139 3.32 3.93 11.20
C GLU A 139 4.33 2.77 11.22
N ASN A 140 4.24 1.93 12.24
CA ASN A 140 5.02 0.70 12.28
C ASN A 140 4.55 -0.26 11.16
N TRP A 141 5.49 -0.85 10.41
CA TRP A 141 5.16 -1.70 9.26
C TRP A 141 4.49 -3.03 9.67
N GLU A 142 4.79 -3.58 10.85
CA GLU A 142 4.09 -4.76 11.40
C GLU A 142 2.61 -4.43 11.65
N ASP A 143 2.33 -3.24 12.18
CA ASP A 143 0.96 -2.78 12.44
C ASP A 143 0.18 -2.57 11.14
N LEU A 144 0.81 -1.94 10.13
CA LEU A 144 0.21 -1.77 8.80
C LEU A 144 -0.07 -3.13 8.12
N LYS A 145 0.86 -4.08 8.22
CA LYS A 145 0.66 -5.44 7.72
C LYS A 145 -0.51 -6.12 8.44
N GLY A 146 -0.55 -6.02 9.77
CA GLY A 146 -1.61 -6.58 10.60
C GLY A 146 -2.99 -6.04 10.26
N ASP A 147 -3.11 -4.72 10.06
CA ASP A 147 -4.34 -4.04 9.66
C ASP A 147 -4.84 -4.53 8.29
N LEU A 148 -3.94 -4.61 7.29
CA LEU A 148 -4.28 -5.14 5.96
C LEU A 148 -4.77 -6.59 6.03
N VAL A 149 -4.06 -7.47 6.73
CA VAL A 149 -4.44 -8.89 6.84
C VAL A 149 -5.75 -9.07 7.60
N GLN A 150 -5.99 -8.31 8.67
CA GLN A 150 -7.25 -8.32 9.41
C GLN A 150 -8.41 -7.86 8.52
N ALA A 151 -8.26 -6.73 7.81
CA ALA A 151 -9.28 -6.22 6.91
C ALA A 151 -9.57 -7.20 5.76
N MET A 152 -8.54 -7.81 5.16
CA MET A 152 -8.69 -8.85 4.13
C MET A 152 -9.47 -10.07 4.66
N ARG A 153 -9.20 -10.50 5.90
CA ARG A 153 -9.94 -11.60 6.54
C ARG A 153 -11.42 -11.26 6.73
N GLU A 154 -11.75 -10.00 7.03
CA GLU A 154 -13.14 -9.57 7.19
C GLU A 154 -13.90 -9.55 5.86
N VAL A 155 -13.27 -9.10 4.76
CA VAL A 155 -13.94 -9.05 3.45
C VAL A 155 -14.15 -10.44 2.82
N ILE A 156 -13.33 -11.44 3.17
CA ILE A 156 -13.55 -12.84 2.76
C ILE A 156 -14.80 -13.42 3.43
N LYS A 157 -15.07 -13.05 4.70
CA LYS A 157 -16.18 -13.60 5.49
C LYS A 157 -17.53 -12.96 5.17
N GLY A 158 -17.51 -11.68 4.79
CA GLY A 158 -18.71 -10.92 4.46
C GLY A 158 -19.29 -11.39 3.15
#